data_AF-A0A398B2B3-F1
#
_entry.id   AF-A0A398B2B3-F1
#
_cell.length_a   1.000
_cell.length_b   1.000
_cell.length_c   1.000
_cell.angle_alpha   90.00
_cell.angle_beta   90.00
_cell.angle_gamma   90.00
#
_symmetry.space_group_name_H-M   'P 1'
#
loop_
_entity.id
_entity.type
_entity.pdbx_description
1 polymer ?
#
loop_
_entity_poly.entity_id
_entity_poly.type
_entity_poly.pdbx_seq_one_letter_code
_entity_poly.pdbx_strand_id
1 'polypeptide(L)'
;MLHAKSMVIDEEVTEIGAANYDMRSLRLNYEVCEFIYSKDVSRNLPEQFEQDLCDSVPLRMDDLLQCSPSQRLMQQGARLLFPLL
;
A
#
# COMPACT_ATOMS: atom_id res chain seq x y z
N MET A 1 -4.77 -11.80 -7.86
CA MET A 1 -3.48 -11.31 -7.33
C MET A 1 -3.57 -9.79 -7.30
N LEU A 2 -3.48 -9.15 -6.12
CA LEU A 2 -3.60 -7.70 -5.98
C LEU A 2 -2.29 -7.03 -6.42
N HIS A 3 -2.35 -6.11 -7.37
CA HIS A 3 -1.19 -5.35 -7.86
C HIS A 3 -1.49 -3.86 -8.03
N ALA A 4 -2.71 -3.44 -7.67
CA ALA A 4 -3.12 -2.04 -7.70
C ALA A 4 -2.31 -1.21 -6.71
N LYS A 5 -1.86 -0.04 -7.15
CA LYS A 5 -1.17 0.96 -6.35
C LYS A 5 -1.87 2.27 -6.64
N SER A 6 -2.79 2.60 -5.76
CA SER A 6 -3.68 3.72 -5.93
C SER A 6 -4.06 4.31 -4.58
N MET A 7 -4.28 5.62 -4.58
CA MET A 7 -4.72 6.38 -3.41
C MET A 7 -5.88 7.26 -3.83
N VAL A 8 -6.91 7.29 -2.99
CA VAL A 8 -8.05 8.20 -3.15
C VAL A 8 -8.10 9.11 -1.94
N ILE A 9 -8.23 10.41 -2.18
CA ILE A 9 -8.34 11.44 -1.15
C ILE A 9 -9.71 12.09 -1.29
N ASP A 10 -10.54 11.93 -0.26
CA ASP A 10 -11.88 12.52 -0.10
C ASP A 10 -12.82 12.32 -1.31
N GLU A 11 -12.59 11.29 -2.13
CA GLU A 11 -13.29 11.07 -3.40
C GLU A 11 -13.19 12.24 -4.40
N GLU A 12 -12.18 13.10 -4.27
CA GLU A 12 -11.95 14.25 -5.16
C GLU A 12 -10.67 14.11 -5.98
N VAL A 13 -9.65 13.47 -5.40
CA VAL A 13 -8.35 13.26 -6.03
C VAL A 13 -8.01 11.78 -5.99
N THR A 14 -7.56 11.27 -7.13
CA THR A 14 -7.09 9.90 -7.26
C THR A 14 -5.68 9.89 -7.83
N GLU A 15 -4.82 9.09 -7.22
CA GLU A 15 -3.51 8.73 -7.76
C GLU A 15 -3.55 7.26 -8.19
N ILE A 16 -3.04 6.96 -9.38
CA ILE A 16 -2.79 5.59 -9.85
C ILE A 16 -1.42 5.55 -10.49
N GLY A 17 -0.61 4.54 -10.19
CA GLY A 17 0.71 4.49 -10.77
C GLY A 17 1.51 3.22 -10.50
N ALA A 18 2.78 3.31 -10.84
CA ALA A 18 3.78 2.27 -10.57
C ALA A 18 4.34 2.37 -9.13
N ALA A 19 4.29 3.56 -8.51
CA ALA A 19 4.87 3.79 -7.19
C ALA A 19 4.20 2.93 -6.12
N ASN A 20 5.02 2.20 -5.36
CA ASN A 20 4.56 1.64 -4.10
C ASN A 20 4.56 2.74 -3.03
N TYR A 21 3.76 2.57 -1.96
CA TYR A 21 3.72 3.50 -0.84
C TYR A 21 4.89 3.27 0.15
N ASP A 22 6.11 3.43 -0.35
CA ASP A 22 7.34 3.36 0.42
C ASP A 22 8.33 4.48 0.06
N MET A 23 9.30 4.72 0.93
CA MET A 23 10.26 5.81 0.77
C MET A 23 11.18 5.68 -0.45
N ARG A 24 11.38 4.47 -0.98
CA ARG A 24 12.25 4.24 -2.14
C ARG A 24 11.52 4.59 -3.41
N SER A 25 10.29 4.10 -3.57
CA SER A 25 9.40 4.46 -4.67
C SER A 25 9.20 5.97 -4.76
N LEU A 26 9.07 6.64 -3.61
CA LEU A 26 8.84 8.09 -3.55
C LEU A 26 10.10 8.98 -3.70
N ARG A 27 11.32 8.44 -3.57
CA ARG A 27 12.57 9.27 -3.55
C ARG A 27 13.69 8.80 -4.46
N LEU A 28 13.74 7.51 -4.78
CA LEU A 28 14.89 6.88 -5.45
C LEU A 28 14.48 6.29 -6.80
N ASN A 29 13.35 5.60 -6.87
CA ASN A 29 12.90 4.98 -8.10
C ASN A 29 12.32 6.01 -9.06
N TYR A 30 12.41 5.69 -10.35
CA TYR A 30 11.67 6.40 -11.39
C TYR A 30 10.31 5.74 -11.55
N GLU A 31 9.35 6.25 -10.79
CA GLU A 31 7.96 5.81 -10.85
C GLU A 31 7.14 6.75 -11.73
N VAL A 32 6.17 6.19 -12.45
CA VAL A 32 5.18 6.96 -13.21
C VAL A 32 3.85 6.83 -12.48
N CYS A 33 3.29 7.98 -12.08
CA CYS A 33 1.99 8.08 -11.46
C CYS A 33 1.15 9.15 -12.17
N GLU A 34 -0.14 8.89 -12.27
CA GLU A 34 -1.13 9.83 -12.79
C GLU A 34 -2.00 10.34 -11.64
N PHE A 35 -2.14 11.66 -11.55
CA PHE A 35 -3.01 12.33 -10.60
C PHE A 35 -4.24 12.86 -11.32
N ILE A 36 -5.40 12.41 -10.90
CA ILE A 36 -6.69 12.73 -11.50
C ILE A 36 -7.50 13.56 -10.50
N TYR A 37 -7.74 14.82 -10.85
CA TYR A 37 -8.56 15.76 -10.08
C TYR A 37 -9.99 15.76 -10.64
N SER A 38 -10.76 14.72 -10.33
CA SER A 38 -12.14 14.57 -10.78
C SER A 38 -12.93 13.72 -9.81
N LYS A 39 -14.06 14.25 -9.34
CA LYS A 39 -15.00 13.51 -8.49
C LYS A 39 -15.63 12.32 -9.21
N ASP A 40 -15.92 12.48 -10.49
CA ASP A 40 -16.58 11.43 -11.27
C ASP A 40 -15.68 10.19 -11.41
N VAL A 41 -14.37 10.40 -11.56
CA VAL A 41 -13.40 9.30 -11.60
C VAL A 41 -13.12 8.77 -10.19
N SER A 42 -12.92 9.68 -9.23
CA SER A 42 -12.49 9.34 -7.87
C SER A 42 -13.55 8.62 -7.04
N ARG A 43 -14.82 8.61 -7.46
CA ARG A 43 -15.90 7.84 -6.81
C ARG A 43 -15.88 6.35 -7.12
N ASN A 44 -15.31 5.93 -8.25
CA ASN A 44 -15.35 4.51 -8.66
C ASN A 44 -14.27 3.66 -7.97
N LEU A 45 -13.11 4.25 -7.66
CA LEU A 45 -12.02 3.51 -7.00
C LEU A 45 -12.35 3.04 -5.58
N PRO A 46 -13.02 3.84 -4.73
CA PRO A 46 -13.46 3.40 -3.41
C PRO A 46 -14.34 2.15 -3.48
N GLU A 47 -15.27 2.07 -4.45
CA GLU A 47 -16.12 0.88 -4.61
C GLU A 47 -15.30 -0.38 -4.91
N GLN A 48 -14.28 -0.27 -5.77
CA GLN A 48 -13.36 -1.39 -6.03
C GLN A 48 -12.57 -1.76 -4.78
N PHE A 49 -12.10 -0.77 -4.01
CA PHE A 49 -11.37 -1.01 -2.76
C PHE A 49 -12.23 -1.74 -1.71
N GLU A 50 -13.50 -1.37 -1.57
CA GLU A 50 -14.45 -2.05 -0.68
C GLU A 50 -14.72 -3.50 -1.10
N GLN A 51 -14.74 -3.78 -2.41
CA GLN A 51 -14.83 -5.16 -2.91
C GLN A 51 -13.58 -5.96 -2.54
N ASP A 52 -12.38 -5.40 -2.73
CA ASP A 52 -11.12 -6.04 -2.37
C ASP A 52 -11.03 -6.31 -0.85
N LEU A 53 -11.62 -5.45 -0.03
CA LEU A 53 -11.70 -5.64 1.43
C LEU A 53 -12.53 -6.86 1.83
N CYS A 54 -13.55 -7.24 1.04
CA CYS A 54 -14.41 -8.40 1.36
C CYS A 54 -13.62 -9.72 1.38
N ASP A 55 -12.53 -9.80 0.60
CA ASP A 55 -11.63 -10.95 0.53
C ASP A 55 -10.38 -10.80 1.42
N SER A 56 -10.32 -9.75 2.25
CA SER A 56 -9.17 -9.44 3.09
C SER A 56 -9.33 -9.92 4.53
N VAL A 57 -8.21 -10.11 5.22
CA VAL A 57 -8.17 -10.38 6.66
C VAL A 57 -7.72 -9.11 7.39
N PRO A 58 -8.47 -8.60 8.37
CA PRO A 58 -8.09 -7.40 9.09
C PRO A 58 -6.81 -7.64 9.89
N LEU A 59 -5.81 -6.79 9.67
CA LEU A 59 -4.56 -6.81 10.43
C LEU A 59 -4.73 -6.02 11.73
N ARG A 60 -4.57 -6.70 12.88
CA ARG A 60 -4.66 -6.07 14.21
C ARG A 60 -3.28 -6.00 14.84
N MET A 61 -3.11 -5.08 15.79
CA MET A 61 -1.84 -4.92 16.50
C MET A 61 -1.46 -6.19 17.27
N ASP A 62 -2.44 -6.89 17.84
CA ASP A 62 -2.20 -8.15 18.57
C ASP A 62 -1.60 -9.24 17.67
N ASP A 63 -1.98 -9.29 16.40
CA ASP A 63 -1.41 -10.24 15.42
C ASP A 63 0.09 -10.01 15.21
N LEU A 64 0.51 -8.74 15.22
CA LEU A 64 1.91 -8.35 15.11
C LEU A 64 2.69 -8.67 16.40
N LEU A 65 2.04 -8.56 17.55
CA LEU A 65 2.66 -8.87 18.85
C LEU A 65 2.78 -10.37 19.10
N GLN A 66 1.87 -11.19 18.55
CA GLN A 66 1.90 -12.65 18.68
C GLN A 66 2.90 -13.36 17.75
N CYS A 67 3.65 -12.61 16.94
CA CYS A 67 4.71 -13.16 16.10
C CYS A 67 5.76 -13.92 16.92
N SER A 68 6.11 -15.12 16.47
CA SER A 68 7.09 -16.00 17.13
C SER A 68 8.50 -15.38 17.17
N PRO A 69 9.37 -15.79 18.11
CA PRO A 69 10.72 -15.23 18.22
C PRO A 69 11.56 -15.34 16.95
N SER A 70 11.38 -16.42 16.18
CA SER A 70 12.05 -16.61 14.88
C SER A 70 11.56 -15.62 13.84
N GLN A 71 10.24 -15.40 13.73
CA GLN A 71 9.66 -14.40 12.83
C GLN A 71 10.12 -12.99 13.19
N ARG A 72 10.17 -12.65 14.49
CA ARG A 72 10.70 -11.36 14.95
C ARG A 72 12.17 -11.17 14.56
N LEU A 73 13.00 -12.20 14.72
CA LEU A 73 14.41 -12.15 14.31
C LEU A 73 14.55 -11.93 12.79
N MET A 74 13.77 -12.64 11.98
CA MET A 74 13.75 -12.46 10.53
C MET A 74 13.30 -11.06 10.13
N GLN A 75 12.25 -10.53 10.76
CA GLN A 75 11.77 -9.17 10.51
C GLN A 75 12.83 -8.12 10.87
N GLN A 76 13.53 -8.27 11.99
CA GLN A 76 14.62 -7.38 12.37
C GLN A 76 15.80 -7.47 11.39
N GLY A 77 16.18 -8.68 10.96
CA GLY A 77 17.18 -8.88 9.91
C GLY A 77 16.79 -8.21 8.59
N ALA A 78 15.54 -8.36 8.16
CA ALA A 78 15.01 -7.72 6.96
C ALA A 78 15.02 -6.19 7.06
N ARG A 79 14.75 -5.61 8.24
CA ARG A 79 14.84 -4.15 8.45
C ARG A 79 16.24 -3.59 8.22
N LEU A 80 17.28 -4.36 8.50
CA LEU A 80 18.66 -3.95 8.22
C LEU A 80 18.94 -3.89 6.71
N LEU A 81 18.24 -4.70 5.92
CA LEU A 81 18.36 -4.77 4.46
C LEU A 81 17.37 -3.83 3.73
N PHE A 82 16.37 -3.28 4.42
CA PHE A 82 15.39 -2.34 3.88
C PHE A 82 15.98 -1.12 3.14
N PRO A 83 17.15 -0.56 3.52
CA PRO A 83 17.77 0.51 2.73
C PRO A 83 18.30 0.04 1.37
N LEU A 84 18.56 -1.25 1.20
CA LEU A 84 19.14 -1.85 -0.01
C LEU A 84 18.06 -2.42 -0.95
N LEU A 85 17.02 -3.05 -0.38
CA LEU A 85 15.84 -3.61 -1.07
C LEU A 85 14.83 -2.56 -1.43
#